data_AF-A0A9E3QXN5-F1
#
_entry.id   AF-A0A9E3QXN5-F1
#
_cell.length_a   1.000
_cell.length_b   1.000
_cell.length_c   1.000
_cell.angle_alpha   90.00
_cell.angle_beta   90.00
_cell.angle_gamma   90.00
#
_symmetry.space_group_name_H-M   'P 1'
#
loop_
_entity.id
_entity.type
_entity.pdbx_description
1 polymer ?
#
loop_
_entity_poly.entity_id
_entity_poly.type
_entity_poly.pdbx_seq_one_letter_code
_entity_poly.pdbx_strand_id
1 'polypeptide(L)'
;MKRLALLAALLAGCLVPREPAGHDDGTCTACHGDATRPGDALARAAPPKDLRGNSEVRFPGVGAHQRHLEGTGQFPKVACQTCHPVPATPTAEGHNDGRTQVLVSAYDPITRTCAGSACHPAASGEWTKPRPPEQTCGTCHGLPPPPPHPRAGDCVACHGALSPATHVDGVVNRLQPRCDACHGSDPSGAPPRSLDGGTATTQRGVGAHQAHLSGGAASKPVPCETCHEVPATVVTPRHPSGGSAEVRADAGFERGSATCTNACHRLTHPAWVDPGPLACSSCHGAPPPLPHPQMRDCSVCHPVQRALHVDGVLQVAVPTRCDGCHGSAASPAPPRDLDGGSSTSSPGVGAHQAHLVGRGLARPVLCTECHLVPAEVRSTGHLDGVVDVRFSGVAVNGALVPRYAGGTCGNTACHDLSAYVGTPPGPSPRWTDVDGGQASCTACHGQPPAAPHVQRSDCGTCHRLEPMLHVNGHLDFVP
;
A
#
# COMPACT_ATOMS: atom_id res chain seq x y z
N MET A 1 -28.91 56.22 87.44
CA MET A 1 -29.47 57.25 86.54
C MET A 1 -28.62 57.31 85.26
N LYS A 2 -29.27 57.59 84.13
CA LYS A 2 -28.77 57.80 82.74
C LYS A 2 -27.24 58.07 82.51
N ARG A 3 -26.73 57.40 81.44
CA ARG A 3 -25.81 57.85 80.33
C ARG A 3 -24.37 58.27 80.73
N LEU A 4 -23.26 57.97 80.04
CA LEU A 4 -22.84 57.82 78.61
C LEU A 4 -21.46 57.07 78.66
N ALA A 5 -20.97 56.23 77.73
CA ALA A 5 -20.37 56.56 76.42
C ALA A 5 -19.60 55.33 75.81
N LEU A 6 -19.32 55.45 74.50
CA LEU A 6 -18.18 54.92 73.70
C LEU A 6 -18.27 53.58 72.93
N LEU A 7 -18.02 53.71 71.61
CA LEU A 7 -17.54 52.73 70.64
C LEU A 7 -16.38 51.87 71.18
N ALA A 8 -16.44 50.56 70.94
CA ALA A 8 -15.26 49.70 70.79
C ALA A 8 -15.59 48.48 69.91
N ALA A 9 -14.63 48.08 69.10
CA ALA A 9 -14.68 47.04 68.09
C ALA A 9 -14.98 45.63 68.65
N LEU A 10 -15.52 44.75 67.80
CA LEU A 10 -15.49 43.29 68.00
C LEU A 10 -14.81 42.61 66.80
N LEU A 11 -13.48 42.82 66.73
CA LEU A 11 -12.52 41.87 66.20
C LEU A 11 -12.33 40.77 67.27
N ALA A 12 -13.07 39.67 67.20
CA ALA A 12 -12.89 38.56 68.14
C ALA A 12 -13.39 37.23 67.56
N GLY A 13 -12.78 36.76 66.46
CA GLY A 13 -13.10 35.46 65.87
C GLY A 13 -11.96 34.43 65.90
N CYS A 14 -10.70 34.87 65.92
CA CYS A 14 -9.57 33.97 65.63
C CYS A 14 -8.54 33.81 66.77
N LEU A 15 -8.75 34.42 67.94
CA LEU A 15 -7.74 34.47 69.03
C LEU A 15 -8.22 33.94 70.38
N VAL A 16 -9.38 33.28 70.45
CA VAL A 16 -9.84 32.63 71.68
C VAL A 16 -9.69 31.11 71.53
N PRO A 17 -8.83 30.44 72.34
CA PRO A 17 -8.82 28.99 72.41
C PRO A 17 -10.16 28.54 72.99
N ARG A 18 -10.94 27.78 72.23
CA ARG A 18 -12.15 27.12 72.75
C ARG A 18 -11.76 25.75 73.31
N GLU A 19 -12.28 25.41 74.48
CA GLU A 19 -12.03 24.15 75.19
C GLU A 19 -12.38 22.89 74.37
N PRO A 20 -11.75 21.74 74.65
CA PRO A 20 -11.72 20.58 73.77
C PRO A 20 -12.96 19.71 73.97
N ALA A 21 -14.04 20.02 73.26
CA ALA A 21 -15.02 19.01 72.90
C ALA A 21 -14.71 18.53 71.48
N GLY A 22 -14.31 17.25 71.36
CA GLY A 22 -14.00 16.62 70.09
C GLY A 22 -15.09 16.88 69.04
N HIS A 23 -14.68 17.35 67.87
CA HIS A 23 -15.51 17.40 66.68
C HIS A 23 -14.85 16.54 65.63
N ASP A 24 -15.68 15.72 64.98
CA ASP A 24 -15.30 14.86 63.86
C ASP A 24 -14.47 15.64 62.82
N ASP A 25 -13.54 14.92 62.24
CA ASP A 25 -12.39 15.28 61.40
C ASP A 25 -12.72 16.07 60.11
N GLY A 26 -13.91 16.68 59.99
CA GLY A 26 -14.44 17.31 58.79
C GLY A 26 -14.51 18.84 58.77
N THR A 27 -13.99 19.55 59.78
CA THR A 27 -14.21 21.00 59.94
C THR A 27 -13.02 21.90 59.61
N CYS A 28 -12.02 21.42 58.86
CA CYS A 28 -10.97 22.29 58.32
C CYS A 28 -11.58 23.48 57.55
N THR A 29 -12.69 23.22 56.84
CA THR A 29 -13.54 24.20 56.12
C THR A 29 -14.22 25.26 56.99
N ALA A 30 -14.26 25.06 58.31
CA ALA A 30 -14.80 26.04 59.26
C ALA A 30 -13.80 27.18 59.55
N CYS A 31 -12.51 26.94 59.38
CA CYS A 31 -11.44 27.91 59.62
C CYS A 31 -10.64 28.26 58.35
N HIS A 32 -10.54 27.34 57.39
CA HIS A 32 -9.78 27.49 56.14
C HIS A 32 -10.57 26.96 54.96
N GLY A 33 -10.48 27.60 53.79
CA GLY A 33 -11.14 27.08 52.59
C GLY A 33 -12.60 27.51 52.43
N ASP A 34 -13.42 26.69 51.79
CA ASP A 34 -14.85 26.91 51.56
C ASP A 34 -15.60 25.58 51.49
N ALA A 35 -16.49 25.38 52.48
CA ALA A 35 -17.29 24.16 52.63
C ALA A 35 -18.24 23.90 51.44
N THR A 36 -18.55 24.91 50.63
CA THR A 36 -19.49 24.82 49.50
C THR A 36 -18.84 24.37 48.20
N ARG A 37 -17.49 24.31 48.14
CA ARG A 37 -16.77 23.86 46.94
C ARG A 37 -16.96 22.36 46.68
N PRO A 38 -16.98 21.90 45.41
CA PRO A 38 -16.91 20.49 45.09
C PRO A 38 -15.51 19.93 45.40
N GLY A 39 -15.41 18.63 45.74
CA GLY A 39 -14.15 17.97 46.11
C GLY A 39 -14.23 17.30 47.48
N ASP A 40 -13.15 16.65 47.92
CA ASP A 40 -13.05 16.07 49.28
C ASP A 40 -12.85 17.15 50.36
N ALA A 41 -12.85 16.75 51.62
CA ALA A 41 -12.74 17.69 52.75
C ALA A 41 -11.44 18.51 52.74
N LEU A 42 -10.33 17.94 52.24
CA LEU A 42 -9.03 18.61 52.15
C LEU A 42 -8.97 19.58 50.98
N ALA A 43 -9.53 19.21 49.82
CA ALA A 43 -9.68 20.08 48.67
C ALA A 43 -10.58 21.30 48.97
N ARG A 44 -11.66 21.08 49.74
CA ARG A 44 -12.53 22.17 50.21
C ARG A 44 -11.85 23.06 51.26
N ALA A 45 -10.96 22.51 52.07
CA ALA A 45 -10.20 23.24 53.08
C ALA A 45 -9.06 24.10 52.48
N ALA A 46 -8.72 23.89 51.21
CA ALA A 46 -7.72 24.69 50.54
C ALA A 46 -8.24 26.12 50.27
N PRO A 47 -7.43 27.17 50.50
CA PRO A 47 -7.86 28.56 50.38
C PRO A 47 -8.43 28.91 48.98
N PRO A 48 -9.74 29.22 48.81
CA PRO A 48 -10.17 30.10 47.73
C PRO A 48 -9.81 31.55 48.06
N LYS A 49 -9.63 31.84 49.35
CA LYS A 49 -9.21 33.12 49.90
C LYS A 49 -8.16 32.93 50.97
N ASP A 50 -7.14 33.77 50.99
CA ASP A 50 -6.15 33.76 52.07
C ASP A 50 -6.73 34.30 53.38
N LEU A 51 -5.95 34.24 54.47
CA LEU A 51 -6.32 34.75 55.79
C LEU A 51 -6.60 36.26 55.83
N ARG A 52 -6.30 36.99 54.74
CA ARG A 52 -6.57 38.42 54.56
C ARG A 52 -7.78 38.67 53.64
N GLY A 53 -8.46 37.61 53.20
CA GLY A 53 -9.64 37.67 52.35
C GLY A 53 -9.34 37.84 50.85
N ASN A 54 -8.07 37.81 50.43
CA ASN A 54 -7.72 37.93 49.02
C ASN A 54 -8.09 36.65 48.27
N SER A 55 -8.67 36.73 47.08
CA SER A 55 -9.11 35.56 46.29
C SER A 55 -8.30 35.30 45.01
N GLU A 56 -7.34 36.15 44.68
CA GLU A 56 -6.62 36.07 43.41
C GLU A 56 -5.31 35.29 43.53
N VAL A 57 -4.97 34.50 42.51
CA VAL A 57 -3.77 33.63 42.50
C VAL A 57 -2.45 34.38 42.67
N ARG A 58 -2.41 35.69 42.38
CA ARG A 58 -1.23 36.53 42.62
C ARG A 58 -0.89 36.70 44.10
N PHE A 59 -1.83 36.43 44.99
CA PHE A 59 -1.63 36.53 46.43
C PHE A 59 -1.06 35.22 46.98
N PRO A 60 0.02 35.25 47.78
CA PRO A 60 0.71 34.03 48.23
C PRO A 60 -0.16 33.06 49.02
N GLY A 61 -1.14 33.57 49.77
CA GLY A 61 -2.05 32.72 50.53
C GLY A 61 -3.13 32.04 49.69
N VAL A 62 -3.27 32.41 48.41
CA VAL A 62 -4.15 31.73 47.43
C VAL A 62 -3.28 30.91 46.47
N GLY A 63 -2.40 31.58 45.73
CA GLY A 63 -1.41 30.94 44.85
C GLY A 63 -1.97 29.89 43.90
N ALA A 64 -1.19 28.83 43.68
CA ALA A 64 -1.52 27.74 42.78
C ALA A 64 -2.21 26.55 43.46
N HIS A 65 -2.78 26.71 44.68
CA HIS A 65 -3.36 25.60 45.47
C HIS A 65 -4.33 24.74 44.67
N GLN A 66 -5.32 25.36 44.02
CA GLN A 66 -6.37 24.63 43.31
C GLN A 66 -5.81 23.77 42.17
N ARG A 67 -4.79 24.26 41.44
CA ARG A 67 -4.17 23.52 40.34
C ARG A 67 -3.41 22.27 40.83
N HIS A 68 -2.76 22.36 41.98
CA HIS A 68 -2.05 21.21 42.54
C HIS A 68 -3.03 20.17 43.11
N LEU A 69 -4.15 20.61 43.69
CA LEU A 69 -5.16 19.70 44.25
C LEU A 69 -6.02 19.01 43.21
N GLU A 70 -6.31 19.69 42.09
CA GLU A 70 -7.10 19.14 40.99
C GLU A 70 -6.24 18.34 40.00
N GLY A 71 -4.95 18.66 39.92
CA GLY A 71 -4.04 18.16 38.89
C GLY A 71 -4.30 18.81 37.53
N THR A 72 -3.52 18.43 36.54
CA THR A 72 -3.86 18.65 35.12
C THR A 72 -3.92 17.29 34.46
N GLY A 73 -4.53 17.14 33.28
CA GLY A 73 -4.54 15.82 32.59
C GLY A 73 -3.15 15.19 32.40
N GLN A 74 -2.08 15.97 32.56
CA GLN A 74 -0.67 15.60 32.47
C GLN A 74 0.06 15.49 33.83
N PHE A 75 -0.52 16.01 34.93
CA PHE A 75 0.10 16.03 36.26
C PHE A 75 -0.85 15.55 37.35
N PRO A 76 -0.41 14.67 38.27
CA PRO A 76 -1.27 14.11 39.29
C PRO A 76 -1.65 15.15 40.35
N LYS A 77 -2.73 14.86 41.09
CA LYS A 77 -3.12 15.62 42.27
C LYS A 77 -2.04 15.54 43.35
N VAL A 78 -1.73 16.64 43.99
CA VAL A 78 -0.77 16.75 45.08
C VAL A 78 -1.51 16.80 46.41
N ALA A 79 -1.23 15.84 47.30
CA ALA A 79 -1.80 15.80 48.63
C ALA A 79 -1.26 16.94 49.50
N CYS A 80 -2.06 17.45 50.44
CA CYS A 80 -1.68 18.57 51.31
C CYS A 80 -0.40 18.30 52.12
N GLN A 81 -0.23 17.04 52.59
CA GLN A 81 0.94 16.63 53.39
C GLN A 81 2.26 16.75 52.63
N THR A 82 2.22 16.80 51.30
CA THR A 82 3.41 16.97 50.45
C THR A 82 4.02 18.36 50.63
N CYS A 83 3.19 19.39 50.84
CA CYS A 83 3.65 20.77 50.92
C CYS A 83 3.73 21.29 52.35
N HIS A 84 2.88 20.81 53.25
CA HIS A 84 2.75 21.32 54.61
C HIS A 84 2.37 20.20 55.59
N PRO A 85 2.75 20.28 56.87
CA PRO A 85 2.17 19.41 57.88
C PRO A 85 0.66 19.62 57.94
N VAL A 86 -0.10 18.54 57.78
CA VAL A 86 -1.55 18.56 58.00
C VAL A 86 -1.81 18.12 59.43
N PRO A 87 -2.25 19.03 60.32
CA PRO A 87 -2.47 18.68 61.71
C PRO A 87 -3.64 17.72 61.85
N ALA A 88 -3.52 16.75 62.77
CA ALA A 88 -4.61 15.82 63.07
C ALA A 88 -5.77 16.51 63.81
N THR A 89 -5.50 17.62 64.51
CA THR A 89 -6.50 18.39 65.25
C THR A 89 -6.26 19.90 65.11
N PRO A 90 -7.29 20.75 65.28
CA PRO A 90 -7.14 22.21 65.25
C PRO A 90 -6.17 22.78 66.31
N THR A 91 -5.83 22.01 67.34
CA THR A 91 -4.96 22.40 68.45
C THR A 91 -3.59 21.71 68.42
N ALA A 92 -3.27 20.96 67.36
CA ALA A 92 -1.99 20.28 67.24
C ALA A 92 -0.82 21.27 67.27
N GLU A 93 0.29 20.85 67.87
CA GLU A 93 1.53 21.63 67.94
C GLU A 93 1.99 22.04 66.53
N GLY A 94 2.37 23.31 66.35
CA GLY A 94 2.73 23.88 65.05
C GLY A 94 1.55 24.30 64.17
N HIS A 95 0.30 24.02 64.56
CA HIS A 95 -0.87 24.62 63.92
C HIS A 95 -1.20 25.98 64.57
N ASN A 96 -1.64 26.97 63.78
CA ASN A 96 -1.99 28.32 64.22
C ASN A 96 -0.85 29.13 64.90
N ASP A 97 0.40 28.87 64.57
CA ASP A 97 1.58 29.59 65.09
C ASP A 97 1.91 30.90 64.32
N GLY A 98 1.05 31.28 63.36
CA GLY A 98 1.24 32.44 62.49
C GLY A 98 2.28 32.24 61.38
N ARG A 99 2.79 31.02 61.19
CA ARG A 99 3.76 30.68 60.15
C ARG A 99 3.18 29.65 59.18
N THR A 100 3.36 29.90 57.89
CA THR A 100 3.06 28.90 56.87
C THR A 100 4.25 27.95 56.73
N GLN A 101 4.10 26.71 57.18
CA GLN A 101 5.19 25.74 57.27
C GLN A 101 5.36 24.94 55.97
N VAL A 102 6.10 25.45 54.99
CA VAL A 102 6.35 24.72 53.73
C VAL A 102 7.43 23.65 53.94
N LEU A 103 7.09 22.37 53.70
CA LEU A 103 7.99 21.21 53.80
C LEU A 103 8.90 21.05 52.58
N VAL A 104 8.56 21.68 51.45
CA VAL A 104 9.35 21.64 50.23
C VAL A 104 10.62 22.47 50.43
N SER A 105 11.77 21.79 50.54
CA SER A 105 13.07 22.41 50.84
C SER A 105 13.54 23.47 49.83
N ALA A 106 13.08 23.36 48.58
CA ALA A 106 13.40 24.30 47.51
C ALA A 106 12.42 25.49 47.41
N TYR A 107 11.44 25.59 48.31
CA TYR A 107 10.57 26.76 48.35
C TYR A 107 11.30 27.97 48.92
N ASP A 108 11.48 29.00 48.11
CA ASP A 108 11.96 30.30 48.56
C ASP A 108 10.76 31.21 48.89
N PRO A 109 10.56 31.61 50.17
CA PRO A 109 9.43 32.46 50.57
C PRO A 109 9.53 33.91 50.08
N ILE A 110 10.72 34.39 49.70
CA ILE A 110 10.94 35.75 49.20
C ILE A 110 10.51 35.83 47.75
N THR A 111 11.04 34.94 46.90
CA THR A 111 10.74 34.90 45.47
C THR A 111 9.48 34.09 45.15
N ARG A 112 8.98 33.30 46.11
CA ARG A 112 7.80 32.43 46.01
C ARG A 112 7.95 31.39 44.91
N THR A 113 9.17 30.87 44.77
CA THR A 113 9.50 29.88 43.75
C THR A 113 9.82 28.53 44.38
N CYS A 114 9.45 27.46 43.69
CA CYS A 114 9.85 26.09 43.99
C CYS A 114 10.95 25.59 43.03
N ALA A 115 11.66 26.51 42.37
CA ALA A 115 12.63 26.18 41.32
C ALA A 115 13.78 25.34 41.88
N GLY A 116 14.15 24.27 41.17
CA GLY A 116 15.15 23.30 41.62
C GLY A 116 14.61 22.21 42.55
N SER A 117 13.29 22.17 42.79
CA SER A 117 12.64 20.99 43.39
C SER A 117 12.49 19.86 42.38
N ALA A 118 12.26 18.64 42.86
CA ALA A 118 11.87 17.51 42.02
C ALA A 118 10.56 17.76 41.26
N CYS A 119 9.68 18.63 41.78
CA CYS A 119 8.41 18.98 41.14
C CYS A 119 8.55 20.12 40.10
N HIS A 120 9.56 20.98 40.24
CA HIS A 120 9.76 22.16 39.42
C HIS A 120 11.26 22.37 39.10
N PRO A 121 11.74 21.92 37.92
CA PRO A 121 13.12 22.19 37.48
C PRO A 121 13.32 23.67 37.14
N ALA A 122 14.58 24.06 36.87
CA ALA A 122 15.14 25.43 36.81
C ALA A 122 14.34 26.51 36.04
N ALA A 123 13.38 26.13 35.19
CA ALA A 123 12.56 27.04 34.42
C ALA A 123 11.09 27.14 34.89
N SER A 124 10.68 26.55 36.03
CA SER A 124 9.28 26.50 36.49
C SER A 124 9.08 26.71 38.00
N GLY A 125 7.83 26.97 38.43
CA GLY A 125 7.46 26.88 39.85
C GLY A 125 7.23 28.20 40.60
N GLU A 126 6.88 29.32 39.95
CA GLU A 126 6.42 30.52 40.67
C GLU A 126 4.99 30.31 41.21
N TRP A 127 4.86 30.26 42.53
CA TRP A 127 3.62 29.93 43.25
C TRP A 127 2.46 30.87 42.93
N THR A 128 2.75 32.17 42.76
CA THR A 128 1.76 33.22 42.52
C THR A 128 1.46 33.49 41.05
N LYS A 129 2.15 32.79 40.14
CA LYS A 129 1.91 32.89 38.68
C LYS A 129 1.71 31.49 38.09
N PRO A 130 0.61 30.81 38.48
CA PRO A 130 0.30 29.49 37.93
C PRO A 130 0.12 29.56 36.41
N ARG A 131 0.68 28.59 35.72
CA ARG A 131 0.69 28.53 34.25
C ARG A 131 -0.65 28.06 33.67
N PRO A 132 -1.01 28.50 32.46
CA PRO A 132 -2.10 27.91 31.69
C PRO A 132 -1.83 26.42 31.39
N PRO A 133 -2.87 25.56 31.34
CA PRO A 133 -2.75 24.15 30.95
C PRO A 133 -2.22 23.92 29.51
N GLU A 134 -2.27 24.93 28.65
CA GLU A 134 -2.00 24.81 27.21
C GLU A 134 -0.50 24.93 26.83
N GLN A 135 0.42 25.03 27.80
CA GLN A 135 1.85 25.24 27.50
C GLN A 135 2.62 23.96 27.13
N THR A 136 3.51 24.07 26.14
CA THR A 136 4.27 23.00 25.49
C THR A 136 5.47 22.50 26.33
N CYS A 137 6.00 21.32 25.98
CA CYS A 137 7.07 20.61 26.73
C CYS A 137 8.38 21.43 26.92
N GLY A 138 8.55 22.50 26.11
CA GLY A 138 9.68 23.44 26.11
C GLY A 138 9.83 24.29 27.37
N THR A 139 8.82 24.25 28.22
CA THR A 139 8.75 25.06 29.45
C THR A 139 9.35 24.37 30.67
N CYS A 140 9.62 23.06 30.58
CA CYS A 140 10.31 22.26 31.59
C CYS A 140 11.68 21.77 31.09
N HIS A 141 11.80 21.42 29.80
CA HIS A 141 13.06 21.05 29.16
C HIS A 141 13.31 21.87 27.89
N GLY A 142 14.56 22.06 27.49
CA GLY A 142 14.88 22.76 26.25
C GLY A 142 14.30 22.04 25.02
N LEU A 143 13.44 22.73 24.27
CA LEU A 143 12.95 22.28 22.97
C LEU A 143 13.52 23.18 21.86
N PRO A 144 13.97 22.60 20.73
CA PRO A 144 14.12 21.16 20.48
C PRO A 144 15.29 20.55 21.28
N PRO A 145 15.25 19.24 21.61
CA PRO A 145 16.40 18.58 22.20
C PRO A 145 17.64 18.70 21.29
N PRO A 146 18.86 18.74 21.86
CA PRO A 146 20.07 18.86 21.06
C PRO A 146 20.23 17.67 20.09
N PRO A 147 20.92 17.87 18.96
CA PRO A 147 21.31 16.78 18.08
C PRO A 147 21.97 15.63 18.86
N PRO A 148 21.67 14.36 18.53
CA PRO A 148 20.99 13.93 17.31
C PRO A 148 19.49 13.69 17.52
N HIS A 149 18.72 14.59 18.13
CA HIS A 149 17.25 14.45 18.15
C HIS A 149 16.63 15.01 16.84
N PRO A 150 15.66 14.31 16.21
CA PRO A 150 14.98 14.84 15.03
C PRO A 150 14.15 16.09 15.39
N ARG A 151 14.08 17.07 14.47
CA ARG A 151 13.24 18.26 14.65
C ARG A 151 11.81 17.95 14.17
N ALA A 152 11.02 17.30 15.02
CA ALA A 152 9.62 16.99 14.77
C ALA A 152 8.69 17.83 15.67
N GLY A 153 7.52 18.23 15.14
CA GLY A 153 6.51 19.01 15.88
C GLY A 153 5.59 18.16 16.76
N ASP A 154 5.35 16.90 16.39
CA ASP A 154 4.53 15.96 17.16
C ASP A 154 5.41 15.00 17.96
N CYS A 155 5.60 15.33 19.24
CA CYS A 155 6.46 14.56 20.16
C CYS A 155 5.82 13.22 20.56
N VAL A 156 4.49 13.19 20.69
CA VAL A 156 3.71 12.03 21.17
C VAL A 156 3.75 10.92 20.14
N ALA A 157 3.88 11.23 18.86
CA ALA A 157 4.09 10.22 17.82
C ALA A 157 5.28 9.29 18.11
N CYS A 158 6.38 9.82 18.64
CA CYS A 158 7.62 9.07 18.88
C CYS A 158 7.78 8.58 20.32
N HIS A 159 7.32 9.38 21.28
CA HIS A 159 7.51 9.12 22.71
C HIS A 159 6.29 8.47 23.36
N GLY A 160 5.14 8.44 22.67
CA GLY A 160 3.87 7.95 23.17
C GLY A 160 3.23 8.88 24.20
N ALA A 161 2.09 8.47 24.75
CA ALA A 161 1.37 9.27 25.73
C ALA A 161 2.17 9.38 27.03
N LEU A 162 2.33 10.60 27.53
CA LEU A 162 2.99 10.88 28.81
C LEU A 162 2.14 10.30 29.94
N SER A 163 2.71 9.40 30.75
CA SER A 163 2.05 8.93 31.95
C SER A 163 2.09 10.01 33.03
N PRO A 164 0.95 10.45 33.58
CA PRO A 164 0.93 11.42 34.67
C PRO A 164 1.72 10.94 35.90
N ALA A 165 1.85 9.63 36.09
CA ALA A 165 2.56 9.06 37.24
C ALA A 165 4.09 9.16 37.15
N THR A 166 4.66 9.27 35.94
CA THR A 166 6.11 9.26 35.76
C THR A 166 6.65 10.54 35.13
N HIS A 167 5.85 11.33 34.42
CA HIS A 167 6.35 12.50 33.67
C HIS A 167 6.93 13.64 34.54
N VAL A 168 6.63 13.66 35.84
CA VAL A 168 7.16 14.65 36.80
C VAL A 168 8.66 14.50 37.07
N ASP A 169 9.30 13.40 36.63
CA ASP A 169 10.75 13.19 36.76
C ASP A 169 11.58 13.95 35.71
N GLY A 170 10.92 14.60 34.75
CA GLY A 170 11.56 15.31 33.65
C GLY A 170 12.16 14.40 32.57
N VAL A 171 11.76 13.13 32.53
CA VAL A 171 12.17 12.15 31.53
C VAL A 171 10.98 11.80 30.63
N VAL A 172 11.14 12.07 29.34
CA VAL A 172 10.20 11.58 28.32
C VAL A 172 10.63 10.17 27.93
N ASN A 173 9.95 9.17 28.50
CA ASN A 173 10.24 7.77 28.23
C ASN A 173 9.72 7.36 26.85
N ARG A 174 10.53 6.61 26.08
CA ARG A 174 10.09 5.99 24.82
C ARG A 174 9.37 4.68 25.12
N LEU A 175 8.20 4.48 24.53
CA LEU A 175 7.41 3.28 24.76
C LEU A 175 8.03 2.01 24.13
N GLN A 176 8.72 2.05 22.97
CA GLN A 176 9.49 0.91 22.40
C GLN A 176 10.54 1.33 21.33
N PRO A 177 11.64 0.55 21.12
CA PRO A 177 12.70 0.82 20.12
C PRO A 177 12.36 0.27 18.72
N ARG A 178 11.17 0.59 18.20
CA ARG A 178 10.70 0.13 16.88
C ARG A 178 10.76 1.25 15.84
N CYS A 179 10.98 0.91 14.57
CA CYS A 179 11.18 1.89 13.49
C CYS A 179 9.92 2.75 13.26
N ASP A 180 8.73 2.14 13.35
CA ASP A 180 7.41 2.78 13.26
C ASP A 180 7.14 3.83 14.33
N ALA A 181 7.92 3.86 15.41
CA ALA A 181 7.80 4.89 16.43
C ALA A 181 8.06 6.28 15.81
N CYS A 182 9.01 6.41 14.90
CA CYS A 182 9.40 7.72 14.36
C CYS A 182 8.86 7.98 12.94
N HIS A 183 8.82 6.95 12.09
CA HIS A 183 8.36 7.05 10.71
C HIS A 183 7.72 5.74 10.27
N GLY A 184 6.83 5.79 9.27
CA GLY A 184 6.06 4.63 8.85
C GLY A 184 4.86 4.34 9.74
N SER A 185 4.21 3.21 9.46
CA SER A 185 2.96 2.79 10.12
C SER A 185 2.92 1.30 10.48
N ASP A 186 4.00 0.57 10.24
CA ASP A 186 4.10 -0.87 10.49
C ASP A 186 5.53 -1.23 10.95
N PRO A 187 5.76 -2.43 11.50
CA PRO A 187 7.06 -2.79 12.09
C PRO A 187 8.29 -2.66 11.16
N SER A 188 8.12 -2.60 9.83
CA SER A 188 9.22 -2.34 8.89
C SER A 188 9.74 -0.90 9.00
N GLY A 189 8.95 0.03 9.56
CA GLY A 189 9.21 1.46 9.54
C GLY A 189 9.04 2.08 8.15
N ALA A 190 8.55 1.35 7.15
CA ALA A 190 8.37 1.91 5.83
C ALA A 190 7.35 3.07 5.86
N PRO A 191 7.64 4.23 5.22
CA PRO A 191 6.67 5.30 5.09
C PRO A 191 5.40 4.80 4.40
N PRO A 192 4.26 5.01 5.08
CA PRO A 192 3.31 5.95 4.53
C PRO A 192 3.29 7.24 5.35
N ARG A 193 4.05 7.32 6.45
CA ARG A 193 4.25 8.54 7.25
C ARG A 193 5.72 8.91 7.28
N SER A 194 6.06 10.14 6.90
CA SER A 194 7.41 10.65 7.02
C SER A 194 7.70 11.24 8.42
N LEU A 195 8.94 11.67 8.66
CA LEU A 195 9.40 12.22 9.94
C LEU A 195 8.72 13.55 10.32
N ASP A 196 8.24 14.30 9.32
CA ASP A 196 7.44 15.53 9.50
C ASP A 196 5.94 15.24 9.69
N GLY A 197 5.54 13.96 9.71
CA GLY A 197 4.16 13.51 9.86
C GLY A 197 3.36 13.47 8.56
N GLY A 198 3.94 13.90 7.45
CA GLY A 198 3.25 13.90 6.17
C GLY A 198 3.05 12.49 5.60
N THR A 199 1.94 12.30 4.86
CA THR A 199 1.51 10.99 4.36
C THR A 199 1.24 10.90 2.86
N ALA A 200 1.31 12.02 2.15
CA ALA A 200 1.03 12.05 0.73
C ALA A 200 2.20 11.47 -0.07
N THR A 201 1.93 10.60 -1.05
CA THR A 201 2.94 10.04 -1.95
C THR A 201 3.67 11.09 -2.80
N THR A 202 3.06 12.27 -2.97
CA THR A 202 3.70 13.42 -3.61
C THR A 202 4.79 14.07 -2.76
N GLN A 203 4.90 13.70 -1.48
CA GLN A 203 5.97 14.13 -0.61
C GLN A 203 7.13 13.16 -0.70
N ARG A 204 8.34 13.70 -0.89
CA ARG A 204 9.57 12.90 -1.02
C ARG A 204 9.80 11.92 0.13
N GLY A 205 9.45 12.32 1.35
CA GLY A 205 9.59 11.49 2.54
C GLY A 205 8.67 10.26 2.57
N VAL A 206 7.66 10.21 1.70
CA VAL A 206 6.73 9.09 1.51
C VAL A 206 6.95 8.46 0.14
N GLY A 207 6.76 9.23 -0.94
CA GLY A 207 7.07 8.82 -2.31
C GLY A 207 6.46 7.47 -2.71
N ALA A 208 7.23 6.72 -3.50
CA ALA A 208 6.88 5.41 -4.01
C ALA A 208 7.29 4.24 -3.09
N HIS A 209 7.57 4.46 -1.80
CA HIS A 209 8.01 3.39 -0.87
C HIS A 209 7.08 2.16 -0.93
N GLN A 210 5.77 2.38 -0.81
CA GLN A 210 4.79 1.28 -0.78
C GLN A 210 4.76 0.49 -2.09
N ALA A 211 4.96 1.15 -3.23
CA ALA A 211 5.01 0.49 -4.53
C ALA A 211 6.25 -0.42 -4.65
N HIS A 212 7.38 -0.01 -4.07
CA HIS A 212 8.61 -0.81 -4.09
C HIS A 212 8.55 -1.99 -3.11
N LEU A 213 8.07 -1.75 -1.88
CA LEU A 213 8.01 -2.78 -0.84
C LEU A 213 6.95 -3.85 -1.11
N SER A 214 5.87 -3.50 -1.79
CA SER A 214 4.87 -4.46 -2.22
C SER A 214 5.29 -5.21 -3.50
N GLY A 215 6.20 -4.62 -4.28
CA GLY A 215 6.45 -5.03 -5.66
C GLY A 215 5.25 -4.73 -6.56
N GLY A 216 5.26 -5.29 -7.77
CA GLY A 216 4.23 -5.09 -8.77
C GLY A 216 3.81 -6.36 -9.50
N ALA A 217 2.99 -6.21 -10.53
CA ALA A 217 2.64 -7.32 -11.42
C ALA A 217 3.87 -7.94 -12.11
N ALA A 218 4.91 -7.14 -12.29
CA ALA A 218 6.15 -7.50 -12.96
C ALA A 218 7.40 -7.38 -12.09
N SER A 219 7.31 -7.13 -10.78
CA SER A 219 8.51 -7.03 -9.93
C SER A 219 8.28 -7.64 -8.56
N LYS A 220 9.32 -8.26 -8.00
CA LYS A 220 9.34 -8.64 -6.59
C LYS A 220 9.43 -7.41 -5.67
N PRO A 221 9.01 -7.53 -4.40
CA PRO A 221 9.35 -6.58 -3.35
C PRO A 221 10.83 -6.19 -3.37
N VAL A 222 11.10 -4.88 -3.31
CA VAL A 222 12.45 -4.33 -3.21
C VAL A 222 12.76 -4.09 -1.74
N PRO A 223 13.77 -4.78 -1.16
CA PRO A 223 14.09 -4.62 0.23
C PRO A 223 14.85 -3.31 0.48
N CYS A 224 14.76 -2.78 1.70
CA CYS A 224 15.25 -1.44 2.06
C CYS A 224 16.75 -1.24 1.76
N GLU A 225 17.56 -2.27 1.95
CA GLU A 225 19.01 -2.25 1.73
C GLU A 225 19.41 -1.98 0.27
N THR A 226 18.47 -2.14 -0.67
CA THR A 226 18.67 -1.77 -2.07
C THR A 226 18.91 -0.26 -2.22
N CYS A 227 18.24 0.54 -1.40
CA CYS A 227 18.28 2.00 -1.49
C CYS A 227 18.97 2.66 -0.30
N HIS A 228 18.94 2.04 0.87
CA HIS A 228 19.38 2.65 2.13
C HIS A 228 20.43 1.80 2.84
N GLU A 229 21.32 2.46 3.59
CA GLU A 229 22.04 1.78 4.66
C GLU A 229 21.08 1.63 5.86
N VAL A 230 20.40 0.48 5.94
CA VAL A 230 19.41 0.23 7.00
C VAL A 230 20.13 0.04 8.34
N PRO A 231 19.86 0.90 9.34
CA PRO A 231 20.52 0.78 10.63
C PRO A 231 19.98 -0.39 11.43
N ALA A 232 20.86 -1.12 12.10
CA ALA A 232 20.48 -2.24 12.96
C ALA A 232 19.67 -1.80 14.20
N THR A 233 19.85 -0.55 14.66
CA THR A 233 19.10 0.01 15.79
C THR A 233 18.81 1.49 15.59
N VAL A 234 17.75 1.97 16.25
CA VAL A 234 17.31 3.36 16.21
C VAL A 234 18.31 4.36 16.82
N VAL A 235 19.31 3.88 17.56
CA VAL A 235 20.35 4.69 18.24
C VAL A 235 21.72 4.64 17.55
N THR A 236 21.84 3.98 16.39
CA THR A 236 23.09 4.02 15.61
C THR A 236 23.46 5.47 15.30
N PRO A 237 24.71 5.93 15.51
CA PRO A 237 25.07 7.36 15.41
C PRO A 237 24.67 8.09 14.12
N ARG A 238 24.46 7.35 13.00
CA ARG A 238 24.01 7.90 11.71
C ARG A 238 22.49 8.02 11.55
N HIS A 239 21.70 7.23 12.28
CA HIS A 239 20.24 7.19 12.14
C HIS A 239 19.49 8.38 12.79
N PRO A 240 19.90 8.95 13.93
CA PRO A 240 19.10 9.95 14.62
C PRO A 240 19.42 11.39 14.21
N SER A 241 20.39 11.68 13.33
CA SER A 241 20.87 13.04 13.03
C SER A 241 19.85 14.04 12.43
N GLY A 242 18.56 13.69 12.31
CA GLY A 242 17.51 14.62 11.89
C GLY A 242 17.67 15.12 10.45
N GLY A 243 18.57 14.50 9.69
CA GLY A 243 18.76 14.70 8.27
C GLY A 243 17.87 13.76 7.46
N SER A 244 17.79 13.99 6.15
CA SER A 244 17.14 13.03 5.26
C SER A 244 17.86 11.70 5.30
N ALA A 245 17.10 10.59 5.21
CA ALA A 245 17.67 9.26 5.07
C ALA A 245 18.70 9.23 3.92
N GLU A 246 19.87 8.66 4.19
CA GLU A 246 20.91 8.50 3.18
C GLU A 246 20.45 7.48 2.16
N VAL A 247 20.41 7.89 0.89
CA VAL A 247 20.18 7.00 -0.23
C VAL A 247 21.56 6.63 -0.75
N ARG A 248 21.82 5.33 -0.87
CA ARG A 248 23.10 4.83 -1.37
C ARG A 248 23.36 5.37 -2.77
N ALA A 249 24.61 5.69 -3.08
CA ALA A 249 24.97 6.27 -4.37
C ALA A 249 24.63 5.34 -5.56
N ASP A 250 24.71 4.03 -5.37
CA ASP A 250 24.35 3.00 -6.35
C ASP A 250 22.85 2.94 -6.68
N ALA A 251 21.99 3.45 -5.78
CA ALA A 251 20.55 3.56 -6.04
C ALA A 251 20.19 4.70 -7.01
N GLY A 252 21.14 5.57 -7.36
CA GLY A 252 21.02 6.55 -8.46
C GLY A 252 19.91 7.60 -8.27
N PHE A 253 19.56 7.94 -7.02
CA PHE A 253 18.55 8.95 -6.71
C PHE A 253 19.13 10.37 -6.75
N GLU A 254 18.61 11.21 -7.63
CA GLU A 254 18.96 12.63 -7.70
C GLU A 254 18.08 13.45 -6.75
N ARG A 255 18.71 14.12 -5.79
CA ARG A 255 17.98 14.86 -4.77
C ARG A 255 17.33 16.13 -5.35
N GLY A 256 17.92 16.83 -6.30
CA GLY A 256 17.31 18.05 -6.84
C GLY A 256 15.93 17.77 -7.48
N SER A 257 15.88 16.80 -8.37
CA SER A 257 14.69 16.43 -9.17
C SER A 257 13.83 15.34 -8.56
N ALA A 258 14.29 14.66 -7.51
CA ALA A 258 13.67 13.46 -6.96
C ALA A 258 13.49 12.34 -8.01
N THR A 259 14.43 12.22 -8.95
CA THR A 259 14.37 11.21 -10.04
C THR A 259 15.37 10.09 -9.79
N CYS A 260 15.07 8.89 -10.29
CA CYS A 260 15.96 7.73 -10.18
C CYS A 260 16.61 7.39 -11.53
N THR A 261 17.91 7.07 -11.53
CA THR A 261 18.69 6.75 -12.74
C THR A 261 19.42 5.40 -12.64
N ASN A 262 19.03 4.55 -11.69
CA ASN A 262 19.64 3.24 -11.51
C ASN A 262 19.31 2.26 -12.67
N ALA A 263 19.89 1.05 -12.60
CA ALA A 263 19.69 0.01 -13.59
C ALA A 263 18.21 -0.33 -13.87
N CYS A 264 17.33 -0.21 -12.85
CA CYS A 264 15.89 -0.47 -12.98
C CYS A 264 15.14 0.69 -13.67
N HIS A 265 15.72 1.90 -13.68
CA HIS A 265 15.05 3.14 -14.11
C HIS A 265 15.77 3.88 -15.24
N ARG A 266 16.79 3.27 -15.85
CA ARG A 266 17.68 3.88 -16.85
C ARG A 266 17.04 4.41 -18.14
N LEU A 267 15.78 4.04 -18.44
CA LEU A 267 15.09 4.49 -19.66
C LEU A 267 14.03 5.56 -19.40
N THR A 268 13.33 5.50 -18.26
CA THR A 268 12.19 6.39 -17.96
C THR A 268 12.51 7.49 -16.98
N HIS A 269 13.57 7.34 -16.17
CA HIS A 269 13.98 8.30 -15.15
C HIS A 269 12.78 8.81 -14.30
N PRO A 270 12.01 7.90 -13.67
CA PRO A 270 10.76 8.28 -13.01
C PRO A 270 11.02 9.16 -11.80
N ALA A 271 10.07 10.03 -11.51
CA ALA A 271 10.05 10.81 -10.29
C ALA A 271 9.58 9.94 -9.12
N TRP A 272 10.33 9.94 -8.03
CA TRP A 272 10.04 9.23 -6.78
C TRP A 272 8.69 9.59 -6.16
N VAL A 273 8.21 10.80 -6.42
CA VAL A 273 6.94 11.35 -5.93
C VAL A 273 5.76 11.13 -6.88
N ASP A 274 5.98 10.42 -7.98
CA ASP A 274 4.96 10.05 -8.96
C ASP A 274 4.94 8.51 -9.13
N PRO A 275 4.23 7.76 -8.26
CA PRO A 275 4.26 6.30 -8.23
C PRO A 275 3.42 5.64 -9.35
N GLY A 276 3.33 6.27 -10.51
CA GLY A 276 2.62 5.74 -11.67
C GLY A 276 3.14 4.35 -12.09
N PRO A 277 2.26 3.47 -12.63
CA PRO A 277 2.66 2.13 -13.03
C PRO A 277 3.69 2.18 -14.18
N LEU A 278 4.77 1.40 -14.05
CA LEU A 278 5.72 1.17 -15.13
C LEU A 278 5.21 0.06 -16.05
N ALA A 279 5.33 0.27 -17.36
CA ALA A 279 5.06 -0.74 -18.38
C ALA A 279 6.33 -1.54 -18.71
N CYS A 280 6.21 -2.65 -19.42
CA CYS A 280 7.37 -3.44 -19.88
C CYS A 280 8.37 -2.59 -20.68
N SER A 281 7.85 -1.66 -21.49
CA SER A 281 8.62 -0.72 -22.30
C SER A 281 9.40 0.30 -21.46
N SER A 282 9.07 0.45 -20.18
CA SER A 282 9.75 1.37 -19.27
C SER A 282 11.15 0.91 -18.86
N CYS A 283 11.47 -0.38 -19.01
CA CYS A 283 12.76 -0.95 -18.61
C CYS A 283 13.56 -1.52 -19.80
N HIS A 284 12.87 -2.06 -20.80
CA HIS A 284 13.47 -2.61 -22.02
C HIS A 284 12.59 -2.30 -23.24
N GLY A 285 13.16 -2.36 -24.45
CA GLY A 285 12.36 -2.30 -25.67
C GLY A 285 11.38 -3.48 -25.72
N ALA A 286 10.09 -3.18 -25.73
CA ALA A 286 9.02 -4.18 -25.75
C ALA A 286 7.98 -3.76 -26.81
N PRO A 287 7.87 -4.49 -27.95
CA PRO A 287 8.66 -5.67 -28.34
C PRO A 287 10.12 -5.35 -28.75
N PRO A 288 11.06 -6.32 -28.67
CA PRO A 288 12.40 -6.20 -29.27
C PRO A 288 12.34 -5.99 -30.79
N PRO A 289 13.40 -5.45 -31.45
CA PRO A 289 13.45 -5.34 -32.90
C PRO A 289 13.30 -6.70 -33.62
N LEU A 290 12.94 -6.65 -34.91
CA LEU A 290 12.96 -7.82 -35.78
C LEU A 290 14.33 -8.54 -35.71
N PRO A 291 14.37 -9.88 -35.75
CA PRO A 291 13.29 -10.78 -36.16
C PRO A 291 12.41 -11.27 -35.00
N HIS A 292 12.22 -10.50 -33.93
CA HIS A 292 11.28 -10.85 -32.86
C HIS A 292 9.82 -10.57 -33.28
N PRO A 293 8.84 -11.44 -32.93
CA PRO A 293 7.43 -11.16 -33.19
C PRO A 293 6.98 -9.83 -32.58
N GLN A 294 6.30 -9.00 -33.36
CA GLN A 294 5.83 -7.65 -32.97
C GLN A 294 4.41 -7.69 -32.38
N MET A 295 4.16 -8.58 -31.43
CA MET A 295 2.85 -8.84 -30.84
C MET A 295 2.55 -7.98 -29.60
N ARG A 296 1.26 -7.77 -29.29
CA ARG A 296 0.82 -6.94 -28.15
C ARG A 296 0.84 -7.69 -26.81
N ASP A 297 0.41 -8.96 -26.79
CA ASP A 297 0.41 -9.77 -25.56
C ASP A 297 1.69 -10.61 -25.47
N CYS A 298 2.74 -10.07 -24.88
CA CYS A 298 4.01 -10.77 -24.73
C CYS A 298 3.91 -11.98 -23.79
N SER A 299 2.94 -11.97 -22.85
CA SER A 299 2.83 -12.98 -21.79
C SER A 299 2.53 -14.38 -22.30
N VAL A 300 1.99 -14.45 -23.54
CA VAL A 300 1.83 -15.67 -24.35
C VAL A 300 3.13 -16.47 -24.38
N CYS A 301 4.24 -15.85 -24.78
CA CYS A 301 5.53 -16.52 -24.95
C CYS A 301 6.52 -16.21 -23.82
N HIS A 302 6.22 -15.21 -22.98
CA HIS A 302 7.08 -14.73 -21.91
C HIS A 302 6.30 -14.66 -20.60
N PRO A 303 5.96 -15.80 -19.98
CA PRO A 303 5.32 -15.80 -18.67
C PRO A 303 6.23 -15.10 -17.65
N VAL A 304 5.73 -14.02 -17.05
CA VAL A 304 6.50 -13.23 -16.10
C VAL A 304 6.61 -13.98 -14.79
N GLN A 305 7.80 -14.47 -14.48
CA GLN A 305 8.12 -15.05 -13.17
C GLN A 305 8.49 -13.92 -12.20
N ARG A 306 7.49 -13.40 -11.47
CA ARG A 306 7.68 -12.24 -10.57
C ARG A 306 8.82 -12.41 -9.57
N ALA A 307 9.03 -13.62 -9.06
CA ALA A 307 10.10 -13.93 -8.11
C ALA A 307 11.52 -13.72 -8.67
N LEU A 308 11.67 -13.82 -10.00
CA LEU A 308 12.94 -13.68 -10.70
C LEU A 308 13.08 -12.31 -11.39
N HIS A 309 12.00 -11.57 -11.57
CA HIS A 309 12.04 -10.27 -12.24
C HIS A 309 12.62 -9.18 -11.33
N VAL A 310 13.52 -8.35 -11.89
CA VAL A 310 14.31 -7.30 -11.21
C VAL A 310 15.50 -7.84 -10.40
N ASP A 311 16.32 -8.69 -11.02
CA ASP A 311 17.68 -9.02 -10.57
C ASP A 311 18.77 -8.61 -11.57
N GLY A 312 18.39 -7.89 -12.64
CA GLY A 312 19.30 -7.44 -13.70
C GLY A 312 19.53 -8.46 -14.83
N VAL A 313 18.92 -9.64 -14.77
CA VAL A 313 18.94 -10.64 -15.84
C VAL A 313 17.55 -10.74 -16.47
N LEU A 314 17.46 -10.85 -17.80
CA LEU A 314 16.18 -11.06 -18.49
C LEU A 314 15.90 -12.57 -18.55
N GLN A 315 15.14 -13.10 -17.60
CA GLN A 315 14.69 -14.49 -17.61
C GLN A 315 13.39 -14.61 -18.41
N VAL A 316 13.52 -14.89 -19.70
CA VAL A 316 12.40 -15.30 -20.56
C VAL A 316 12.37 -16.81 -20.66
N ALA A 317 11.36 -17.42 -20.04
CA ALA A 317 11.02 -18.81 -20.29
C ALA A 317 10.29 -18.90 -21.63
N VAL A 318 11.03 -19.00 -22.74
CA VAL A 318 10.42 -19.30 -24.04
C VAL A 318 9.91 -20.74 -23.99
N PRO A 319 8.61 -20.99 -24.25
CA PRO A 319 8.10 -22.35 -24.27
C PRO A 319 8.87 -23.20 -25.29
N THR A 320 9.23 -24.42 -24.89
CA THR A 320 9.95 -25.36 -25.78
C THR A 320 9.01 -26.20 -26.64
N ARG A 321 7.70 -26.11 -26.41
CA ARG A 321 6.65 -26.80 -27.16
C ARG A 321 5.79 -25.78 -27.90
N CYS A 322 5.24 -26.17 -29.05
CA CYS A 322 4.44 -25.29 -29.91
C CYS A 322 3.20 -24.73 -29.20
N ASP A 323 2.58 -25.52 -28.33
CA ASP A 323 1.38 -25.16 -27.55
C ASP A 323 1.63 -24.05 -26.52
N GLY A 324 2.89 -23.68 -26.31
CA GLY A 324 3.23 -22.61 -25.39
C GLY A 324 3.00 -21.20 -25.93
N CYS A 325 2.99 -21.00 -27.25
CA CYS A 325 2.72 -19.69 -27.85
C CYS A 325 1.37 -19.65 -28.60
N HIS A 326 1.02 -20.73 -29.31
CA HIS A 326 -0.26 -20.83 -30.01
C HIS A 326 -0.84 -22.22 -29.82
N GLY A 327 -2.15 -22.36 -29.95
CA GLY A 327 -2.79 -23.67 -29.76
C GLY A 327 -3.22 -23.92 -28.31
N SER A 328 -3.10 -25.17 -27.88
CA SER A 328 -3.47 -25.67 -26.57
C SER A 328 -2.73 -26.97 -26.25
N ALA A 329 -2.77 -27.40 -24.99
CA ALA A 329 -2.20 -28.69 -24.58
C ALA A 329 -2.77 -29.90 -25.35
N ALA A 330 -3.99 -29.78 -25.90
CA ALA A 330 -4.61 -30.84 -26.71
C ALA A 330 -4.18 -30.79 -28.19
N SER A 331 -3.88 -29.61 -28.71
CA SER A 331 -3.52 -29.43 -30.12
C SER A 331 -2.77 -28.12 -30.34
N PRO A 332 -1.60 -28.14 -31.02
CA PRO A 332 -0.86 -26.93 -31.35
C PRO A 332 -1.54 -26.12 -32.47
N ALA A 333 -2.47 -26.71 -33.23
CA ALA A 333 -3.31 -25.89 -34.09
C ALA A 333 -4.13 -24.93 -33.21
N PRO A 334 -4.23 -23.64 -33.53
CA PRO A 334 -4.94 -22.67 -32.70
C PRO A 334 -6.36 -23.11 -32.31
N PRO A 335 -6.66 -23.24 -31.01
CA PRO A 335 -7.85 -22.60 -30.46
C PRO A 335 -7.50 -21.25 -29.86
N ARG A 336 -6.21 -20.93 -29.71
CA ARG A 336 -5.68 -19.62 -29.35
C ARG A 336 -4.61 -19.21 -30.36
N ASP A 337 -4.75 -18.03 -30.94
CA ASP A 337 -3.77 -17.44 -31.83
C ASP A 337 -2.69 -16.64 -31.07
N LEU A 338 -1.71 -16.12 -31.80
CA LEU A 338 -0.60 -15.36 -31.23
C LEU A 338 -1.05 -14.01 -30.64
N ASP A 339 -2.19 -13.46 -31.06
CA ASP A 339 -2.75 -12.23 -30.48
C ASP A 339 -3.61 -12.53 -29.23
N GLY A 340 -3.68 -13.79 -28.82
CA GLY A 340 -4.46 -14.27 -27.69
C GLY A 340 -5.95 -14.47 -28.00
N GLY A 341 -6.36 -14.25 -29.25
CA GLY A 341 -7.71 -14.50 -29.72
C GLY A 341 -8.03 -16.00 -29.71
N SER A 342 -9.24 -16.35 -29.28
CA SER A 342 -9.71 -17.74 -29.29
C SER A 342 -10.99 -17.96 -30.11
N SER A 343 -11.51 -16.89 -30.70
CA SER A 343 -12.70 -16.95 -31.54
C SER A 343 -12.31 -17.40 -32.93
N THR A 344 -13.10 -18.33 -33.50
CA THR A 344 -12.96 -18.78 -34.88
C THR A 344 -13.23 -17.68 -35.91
N SER A 345 -13.84 -16.56 -35.49
CA SER A 345 -13.92 -15.34 -36.31
C SER A 345 -12.57 -14.62 -36.49
N SER A 346 -11.53 -14.99 -35.75
CA SER A 346 -10.18 -14.44 -35.86
C SER A 346 -9.38 -15.25 -36.88
N PRO A 347 -8.69 -14.62 -37.86
CA PRO A 347 -7.92 -15.35 -38.86
C PRO A 347 -6.83 -16.27 -38.30
N GLY A 348 -6.24 -15.92 -37.14
CA GLY A 348 -5.26 -16.77 -36.46
C GLY A 348 -5.85 -18.05 -35.89
N VAL A 349 -7.16 -18.10 -35.60
CA VAL A 349 -7.86 -19.28 -35.10
C VAL A 349 -8.59 -19.99 -36.24
N GLY A 350 -9.60 -19.33 -36.84
CA GLY A 350 -10.33 -19.79 -38.01
C GLY A 350 -10.68 -21.27 -38.04
N ALA A 351 -10.55 -21.87 -39.23
CA ALA A 351 -10.89 -23.26 -39.51
C ALA A 351 -9.76 -24.26 -39.19
N HIS A 352 -8.71 -23.88 -38.45
CA HIS A 352 -7.59 -24.78 -38.12
C HIS A 352 -8.08 -26.12 -37.54
N GLN A 353 -8.89 -26.07 -36.48
CA GLN A 353 -9.40 -27.28 -35.84
C GLN A 353 -10.34 -28.09 -36.74
N ALA A 354 -11.07 -27.43 -37.66
CA ALA A 354 -11.97 -28.11 -38.57
C ALA A 354 -11.23 -29.03 -39.55
N HIS A 355 -10.03 -28.61 -40.00
CA HIS A 355 -9.19 -29.37 -40.92
C HIS A 355 -8.49 -30.58 -40.27
N LEU A 356 -8.21 -30.53 -38.97
CA LEU A 356 -7.50 -31.61 -38.28
C LEU A 356 -8.37 -32.84 -37.96
N VAL A 357 -9.70 -32.67 -37.87
CA VAL A 357 -10.59 -33.74 -37.42
C VAL A 357 -11.31 -34.46 -38.57
N GLY A 358 -11.20 -33.99 -39.81
CA GLY A 358 -11.77 -34.61 -41.03
C GLY A 358 -13.31 -34.62 -41.14
N ARG A 359 -14.04 -34.43 -40.01
CA ARG A 359 -15.51 -34.34 -39.86
C ARG A 359 -16.35 -35.25 -40.77
N GLY A 360 -15.85 -36.41 -41.15
CA GLY A 360 -16.57 -37.42 -41.92
C GLY A 360 -16.72 -37.15 -43.43
N LEU A 361 -16.16 -36.06 -43.98
CA LEU A 361 -16.19 -35.76 -45.42
C LEU A 361 -14.80 -35.73 -46.06
N ALA A 362 -13.73 -35.71 -45.27
CA ALA A 362 -12.37 -35.78 -45.77
C ALA A 362 -11.45 -36.42 -44.72
N ARG A 363 -10.26 -36.85 -45.14
CA ARG A 363 -9.21 -37.18 -44.18
C ARG A 363 -8.76 -35.94 -43.39
N PRO A 364 -8.19 -36.11 -42.19
CA PRO A 364 -7.42 -35.06 -41.52
C PRO A 364 -6.35 -34.46 -42.43
N VAL A 365 -6.29 -33.12 -42.49
CA VAL A 365 -5.23 -32.38 -43.19
C VAL A 365 -4.08 -32.14 -42.22
N LEU A 366 -2.87 -32.53 -42.60
CA LEU A 366 -1.69 -32.34 -41.76
C LEU A 366 -1.21 -30.88 -41.83
N CYS A 367 -0.62 -30.37 -40.75
CA CYS A 367 -0.12 -28.99 -40.69
C CYS A 367 0.87 -28.67 -41.83
N THR A 368 1.71 -29.64 -42.19
CA THR A 368 2.71 -29.56 -43.27
C THR A 368 2.09 -29.38 -44.66
N GLU A 369 0.79 -29.60 -44.82
CA GLU A 369 0.08 -29.40 -46.09
C GLU A 369 -0.31 -27.94 -46.34
N CYS A 370 -0.29 -27.10 -45.30
CA CYS A 370 -0.63 -25.68 -45.41
C CYS A 370 0.55 -24.77 -45.11
N HIS A 371 1.45 -25.13 -44.20
CA HIS A 371 2.60 -24.32 -43.83
C HIS A 371 3.81 -25.18 -43.49
N LEU A 372 5.00 -24.58 -43.48
CA LEU A 372 6.18 -25.23 -42.94
C LEU A 372 6.02 -25.38 -41.43
N VAL A 373 6.12 -26.60 -40.92
CA VAL A 373 6.13 -26.86 -39.48
C VAL A 373 7.59 -26.91 -39.03
N PRO A 374 8.04 -25.99 -38.16
CA PRO A 374 9.40 -26.00 -37.69
C PRO A 374 9.69 -27.23 -36.82
N ALA A 375 10.93 -27.71 -36.83
CA ALA A 375 11.36 -28.78 -35.92
C ALA A 375 11.47 -28.28 -34.47
N GLU A 376 11.83 -27.01 -34.29
CA GLU A 376 12.01 -26.35 -32.99
C GLU A 376 11.52 -24.90 -33.03
N VAL A 377 11.13 -24.33 -31.88
CA VAL A 377 10.64 -22.95 -31.76
C VAL A 377 11.65 -21.91 -32.27
N ARG A 378 12.96 -22.20 -32.23
CA ARG A 378 14.00 -21.26 -32.71
C ARG A 378 14.46 -21.53 -34.14
N SER A 379 13.76 -22.38 -34.87
CA SER A 379 14.04 -22.64 -36.29
C SER A 379 13.99 -21.33 -37.08
N THR A 380 14.94 -21.14 -37.99
CA THR A 380 15.00 -19.97 -38.85
C THR A 380 13.67 -19.78 -39.59
N GLY A 381 13.16 -18.54 -39.59
CA GLY A 381 11.88 -18.19 -40.21
C GLY A 381 10.64 -18.45 -39.37
N HIS A 382 10.73 -19.17 -38.22
CA HIS A 382 9.53 -19.41 -37.42
C HIS A 382 9.02 -18.18 -36.66
N LEU A 383 9.93 -17.32 -36.19
CA LEU A 383 9.62 -16.21 -35.29
C LEU A 383 9.71 -14.82 -35.96
N ASP A 384 9.82 -14.75 -37.28
CA ASP A 384 10.08 -13.49 -38.01
C ASP A 384 8.85 -12.57 -38.18
N GLY A 385 7.68 -13.01 -37.69
CA GLY A 385 6.42 -12.27 -37.78
C GLY A 385 5.67 -12.47 -39.11
N VAL A 386 6.14 -13.37 -39.97
CA VAL A 386 5.47 -13.74 -41.23
C VAL A 386 4.83 -15.13 -41.08
N VAL A 387 3.58 -15.27 -41.51
CA VAL A 387 2.92 -16.58 -41.60
C VAL A 387 3.12 -17.13 -43.01
N ASP A 388 4.05 -18.07 -43.15
CA ASP A 388 4.35 -18.72 -44.42
C ASP A 388 3.34 -19.83 -44.73
N VAL A 389 2.27 -19.49 -45.45
CA VAL A 389 1.35 -20.48 -46.02
C VAL A 389 1.98 -21.06 -47.29
N ARG A 390 2.48 -22.29 -47.19
CA ARG A 390 2.99 -23.09 -48.30
C ARG A 390 2.11 -24.31 -48.48
N PHE A 391 1.20 -24.25 -49.44
CA PHE A 391 0.36 -25.37 -49.78
C PHE A 391 1.18 -26.52 -50.37
N SER A 392 0.89 -27.74 -49.91
CA SER A 392 1.49 -28.98 -50.40
C SER A 392 0.48 -30.14 -50.29
N GLY A 393 0.91 -31.35 -50.66
CA GLY A 393 0.07 -32.54 -50.54
C GLY A 393 -1.21 -32.45 -51.37
N VAL A 394 -2.36 -32.70 -50.74
CA VAL A 394 -3.65 -32.73 -51.45
C VAL A 394 -4.01 -31.36 -52.04
N ALA A 395 -3.61 -30.26 -51.40
CA ALA A 395 -4.02 -28.92 -51.83
C ALA A 395 -3.58 -28.60 -53.27
N VAL A 396 -2.42 -29.11 -53.71
CA VAL A 396 -1.82 -28.84 -55.03
C VAL A 396 -2.11 -29.94 -56.07
N ASN A 397 -2.95 -30.92 -55.73
CA ASN A 397 -3.26 -32.02 -56.64
C ASN A 397 -3.91 -31.50 -57.92
N GLY A 398 -3.64 -32.15 -59.05
CA GLY A 398 -4.16 -31.72 -60.36
C GLY A 398 -3.49 -30.47 -60.96
N ALA A 399 -2.29 -30.12 -60.48
CA ALA A 399 -1.55 -28.91 -60.87
C ALA A 399 -2.31 -27.60 -60.58
N LEU A 400 -3.20 -27.63 -59.59
CA LEU A 400 -3.86 -26.44 -59.07
C LEU A 400 -2.84 -25.52 -58.38
N VAL A 401 -3.18 -24.23 -58.32
CA VAL A 401 -2.36 -23.20 -57.66
C VAL A 401 -3.14 -22.64 -56.47
N PRO A 402 -3.07 -23.31 -55.31
CA PRO A 402 -3.77 -22.88 -54.09
C PRO A 402 -3.51 -21.43 -53.74
N ARG A 403 -4.55 -20.76 -53.28
CA ARG A 403 -4.45 -19.38 -52.78
C ARG A 403 -5.24 -19.23 -51.49
N TYR A 404 -4.63 -18.48 -50.57
CA TYR A 404 -5.31 -17.88 -49.44
C TYR A 404 -5.25 -16.36 -49.60
N ALA A 405 -6.39 -15.71 -49.83
CA ALA A 405 -6.43 -14.28 -50.08
C ALA A 405 -7.71 -13.67 -49.52
N GLY A 406 -7.60 -12.58 -48.75
CA GLY A 406 -8.77 -11.89 -48.18
C GLY A 406 -9.60 -12.74 -47.22
N GLY A 407 -8.97 -13.73 -46.55
CA GLY A 407 -9.66 -14.64 -45.64
C GLY A 407 -10.42 -15.78 -46.33
N THR A 408 -10.24 -15.97 -47.63
CA THR A 408 -10.84 -17.10 -48.37
C THR A 408 -9.79 -18.02 -48.94
N CYS A 409 -10.12 -19.32 -48.97
CA CYS A 409 -9.31 -20.36 -49.61
C CYS A 409 -9.90 -20.67 -50.99
N GLY A 410 -9.05 -20.90 -51.99
CA GLY A 410 -9.52 -21.31 -53.31
C GLY A 410 -8.41 -21.90 -54.16
N ASN A 411 -8.83 -22.40 -55.33
CA ASN A 411 -8.00 -23.13 -56.29
C ASN A 411 -7.20 -24.28 -55.64
N THR A 412 -7.86 -25.06 -54.77
CA THR A 412 -7.28 -26.26 -54.15
C THR A 412 -8.04 -27.51 -54.57
N ALA A 413 -7.46 -28.69 -54.36
CA ALA A 413 -8.16 -29.94 -54.68
C ALA A 413 -9.35 -30.27 -53.74
N CYS A 414 -9.71 -29.36 -52.82
CA CYS A 414 -10.87 -29.49 -51.94
C CYS A 414 -11.82 -28.30 -52.05
N HIS A 415 -11.31 -27.10 -52.34
CA HIS A 415 -12.05 -25.85 -52.40
C HIS A 415 -11.85 -25.21 -53.77
N ASP A 416 -12.95 -24.78 -54.38
CA ASP A 416 -12.96 -24.24 -55.74
C ASP A 416 -12.51 -25.26 -56.80
N LEU A 417 -13.07 -26.46 -56.66
CA LEU A 417 -12.94 -27.60 -57.58
C LEU A 417 -13.71 -27.42 -58.89
N SER A 418 -14.05 -26.19 -59.26
CA SER A 418 -14.94 -25.88 -60.38
C SER A 418 -14.49 -26.51 -61.71
N ALA A 419 -13.17 -26.73 -61.86
CA ALA A 419 -12.55 -27.39 -63.00
C ALA A 419 -12.87 -28.90 -63.14
N TYR A 420 -13.28 -29.58 -62.07
CA TYR A 420 -13.51 -31.04 -62.04
C TYR A 420 -14.99 -31.43 -61.95
N VAL A 421 -15.83 -30.56 -61.39
CA VAL A 421 -17.20 -30.90 -60.95
C VAL A 421 -18.26 -29.90 -61.42
N GLY A 422 -17.89 -28.93 -62.25
CA GLY A 422 -18.72 -27.76 -62.59
C GLY A 422 -18.69 -26.69 -61.48
N THR A 423 -19.29 -25.52 -61.69
CA THR A 423 -19.24 -24.40 -60.72
C THR A 423 -20.26 -24.57 -59.58
N PRO A 424 -19.87 -25.01 -58.37
CA PRO A 424 -20.78 -25.04 -57.23
C PRO A 424 -21.16 -23.62 -56.75
N PRO A 425 -22.27 -23.45 -56.01
CA PRO A 425 -22.54 -22.21 -55.29
C PRO A 425 -21.54 -22.05 -54.14
N GLY A 426 -20.72 -21.00 -54.17
CA GLY A 426 -19.77 -20.66 -53.09
C GLY A 426 -18.52 -21.56 -52.99
N PRO A 427 -17.73 -21.74 -54.07
CA PRO A 427 -16.57 -22.64 -54.10
C PRO A 427 -15.43 -22.25 -53.15
N SER A 428 -15.37 -20.98 -52.74
CA SER A 428 -14.28 -20.42 -51.95
C SER A 428 -14.75 -20.15 -50.51
N PRO A 429 -14.56 -21.09 -49.58
CA PRO A 429 -14.98 -20.91 -48.20
C PRO A 429 -14.21 -19.77 -47.52
N ARG A 430 -14.84 -19.20 -46.50
CA ARG A 430 -14.27 -18.17 -45.64
C ARG A 430 -13.62 -18.86 -44.46
N TRP A 431 -12.33 -18.61 -44.26
CA TRP A 431 -11.53 -19.26 -43.22
C TRP A 431 -12.08 -19.10 -41.81
N THR A 432 -12.81 -18.01 -41.57
CA THR A 432 -13.39 -17.65 -40.27
C THR A 432 -14.83 -18.14 -40.06
N ASP A 433 -15.46 -18.70 -41.09
CA ASP A 433 -16.86 -19.17 -41.03
C ASP A 433 -16.88 -20.69 -40.83
N VAL A 434 -16.93 -21.12 -39.56
CA VAL A 434 -16.85 -22.54 -39.17
C VAL A 434 -18.17 -23.10 -38.65
N ASP A 435 -19.29 -22.46 -38.98
CA ASP A 435 -20.65 -22.83 -38.54
C ASP A 435 -21.20 -24.11 -39.21
N GLY A 436 -20.45 -24.66 -40.17
CA GLY A 436 -20.83 -25.83 -40.95
C GLY A 436 -21.62 -25.50 -42.22
N GLY A 437 -22.01 -24.24 -42.44
CA GLY A 437 -22.73 -23.81 -43.64
C GLY A 437 -21.91 -23.94 -44.93
N GLN A 438 -20.59 -24.06 -44.80
CA GLN A 438 -19.64 -24.26 -45.90
C GLN A 438 -19.25 -25.74 -46.10
N ALA A 439 -19.77 -26.65 -45.27
CA ALA A 439 -19.47 -28.08 -45.30
C ALA A 439 -20.70 -28.87 -45.81
N SER A 440 -21.12 -28.59 -47.05
CA SER A 440 -22.20 -29.30 -47.73
C SER A 440 -21.70 -30.01 -48.99
N CYS A 441 -22.41 -31.05 -49.43
CA CYS A 441 -22.12 -31.74 -50.68
C CYS A 441 -22.11 -30.77 -51.88
N THR A 442 -22.97 -29.74 -51.82
CA THR A 442 -23.12 -28.72 -52.86
C THR A 442 -22.02 -27.68 -52.87
N ALA A 443 -21.21 -27.57 -51.80
CA ALA A 443 -20.07 -26.66 -51.73
C ALA A 443 -18.89 -27.15 -52.60
N CYS A 444 -18.76 -28.47 -52.76
CA CYS A 444 -17.67 -29.09 -53.54
C CYS A 444 -18.15 -29.67 -54.87
N HIS A 445 -19.40 -30.12 -54.98
CA HIS A 445 -19.96 -30.69 -56.19
C HIS A 445 -21.21 -29.91 -56.62
N GLY A 446 -21.46 -29.76 -57.92
CA GLY A 446 -22.82 -29.45 -58.38
C GLY A 446 -23.69 -30.67 -58.11
N GLN A 447 -24.39 -30.71 -56.97
CA GLN A 447 -25.21 -31.85 -56.54
C GLN A 447 -26.71 -31.53 -56.72
N PRO A 448 -27.46 -32.37 -57.44
CA PRO A 448 -27.02 -33.64 -58.05
C PRO A 448 -26.14 -33.40 -59.31
N PRO A 449 -25.20 -34.31 -59.65
CA PRO A 449 -24.39 -34.19 -60.88
C PRO A 449 -25.28 -33.96 -62.10
N ALA A 450 -24.75 -33.32 -63.15
CA ALA A 450 -25.52 -33.11 -64.38
C ALA A 450 -26.02 -34.44 -64.97
N ALA A 451 -27.07 -34.36 -65.79
CA ALA A 451 -27.63 -35.52 -66.49
C ALA A 451 -26.51 -36.33 -67.21
N PRO A 452 -26.58 -37.68 -67.20
CA PRO A 452 -27.76 -38.51 -66.95
C PRO A 452 -27.99 -38.91 -65.47
N HIS A 453 -27.28 -38.33 -64.50
CA HIS A 453 -27.48 -38.68 -63.09
C HIS A 453 -28.89 -38.33 -62.60
N VAL A 454 -29.47 -39.19 -61.76
CA VAL A 454 -30.78 -38.93 -61.12
C VAL A 454 -30.70 -37.69 -60.23
N GLN A 455 -31.65 -36.78 -60.39
CA GLN A 455 -31.65 -35.50 -59.67
C GLN A 455 -32.35 -35.62 -58.31
N ARG A 456 -31.67 -36.19 -57.31
CA ARG A 456 -32.19 -36.41 -55.94
C ARG A 456 -31.22 -35.89 -54.87
N SER A 457 -31.74 -35.56 -53.69
CA SER A 457 -30.98 -35.04 -52.56
C SER A 457 -30.55 -36.10 -51.53
N ASP A 458 -31.09 -37.32 -51.60
CA ASP A 458 -30.77 -38.43 -50.70
C ASP A 458 -29.69 -39.36 -51.30
N CYS A 459 -28.54 -38.75 -51.60
CA CYS A 459 -27.43 -39.40 -52.30
C CYS A 459 -26.95 -40.68 -51.58
N GLY A 460 -27.01 -40.71 -50.25
CA GLY A 460 -26.62 -41.84 -49.40
C GLY A 460 -27.40 -43.14 -49.64
N THR A 461 -28.53 -43.08 -50.37
CA THR A 461 -29.30 -44.25 -50.78
C THR A 461 -28.62 -45.02 -51.92
N CYS A 462 -27.82 -44.34 -52.75
CA CYS A 462 -27.09 -44.95 -53.87
C CYS A 462 -25.57 -44.92 -53.66
N HIS A 463 -25.05 -43.92 -52.94
CA HIS A 463 -23.63 -43.68 -52.75
C HIS A 463 -23.24 -43.93 -51.29
N ARG A 464 -22.27 -44.81 -51.04
CA ARG A 464 -21.66 -44.94 -49.72
C ARG A 464 -20.42 -44.04 -49.67
N LEU A 465 -20.42 -43.10 -48.73
CA LEU A 465 -19.26 -42.26 -48.48
C LEU A 465 -18.31 -43.01 -47.54
N GLU A 466 -17.09 -43.28 -47.99
CA GLU A 466 -16.00 -43.73 -47.12
C GLU A 466 -15.13 -42.52 -46.79
N PRO A 467 -15.23 -41.93 -45.58
CA PRO A 467 -14.60 -40.63 -45.27
C PRO A 467 -13.08 -40.59 -45.47
N MET A 468 -12.40 -41.73 -45.33
CA MET A 468 -10.96 -41.84 -45.52
C MET A 468 -10.54 -41.87 -47.00
N LEU A 469 -11.47 -42.19 -47.90
CA LEU A 469 -11.27 -42.23 -49.35
C LEU A 469 -11.93 -41.02 -50.05
N HIS A 470 -12.92 -40.39 -49.42
CA HIS A 470 -13.51 -39.16 -49.91
C HIS A 470 -12.53 -38.00 -49.73
N VAL A 471 -12.09 -37.38 -50.83
CA VAL A 471 -11.16 -36.22 -50.84
C VAL A 471 -9.82 -36.51 -50.14
N ASN A 472 -9.14 -37.59 -50.55
CA ASN A 472 -7.82 -37.99 -50.04
C ASN A 472 -6.66 -37.69 -50.99
N GLY A 473 -6.92 -37.12 -52.18
CA GLY A 473 -5.93 -36.87 -53.23
C GLY A 473 -5.86 -37.96 -54.31
N HIS A 474 -6.67 -39.00 -54.21
CA HIS A 474 -6.84 -40.03 -55.23
C HIS A 474 -8.28 -40.03 -55.76
N LEU A 475 -8.43 -40.44 -57.03
CA LEU A 475 -9.74 -40.69 -57.65
C LEU A 475 -10.17 -42.10 -57.27
N ASP A 476 -10.84 -42.21 -56.13
CA ASP A 476 -11.30 -43.48 -55.59
C ASP A 476 -12.74 -43.76 -56.05
N PHE A 477 -12.88 -44.69 -57.00
CA PHE A 477 -14.17 -45.27 -57.34
C PHE A 477 -14.27 -46.66 -56.70
N VAL A 478 -15.25 -46.87 -55.83
CA VAL A 478 -15.65 -48.22 -55.40
C VAL A 478 -16.74 -48.70 -56.36
N PRO A 479 -16.61 -49.91 -56.97
CA PRO A 479 -17.64 -50.48 -57.84
C PRO A 479 -19.02 -50.64 -57.18
#